data_AF-A0A0D3I9Y6-F1
#
_entry.id   AF-A0A0D3I9Y6-F1
#
_cell.length_a   1.000
_cell.length_b   1.000
_cell.length_c   1.000
_cell.angle_alpha   90.00
_cell.angle_beta   90.00
_cell.angle_gamma   90.00
#
_symmetry.space_group_name_H-M   'P 1'
#
loop_
_entity.id
_entity.type
_entity.pdbx_description
1 polymer ?
#
loop_
_entity_poly.entity_id
_entity_poly.type
_entity_poly.pdbx_seq_one_letter_code
_entity_poly.pdbx_strand_id
1 'polypeptide(L)' 'EPPADFICPITTEIMGEPVVAADGQSYERTAIERWLATKSTSPLTGGELEHSILIPNHNLRRTIREWQEARASP' A
#
# COMPACT_ATOMS: atom_id res chain seq x y z
N GLU A 1 -10.32 -11.38 -10.19
CA GLU A 1 -10.22 -10.47 -9.03
C GLU A 1 -8.75 -10.21 -8.73
N PRO A 2 -8.33 -9.01 -8.33
CA PRO A 2 -6.96 -8.76 -7.88
C PRO A 2 -6.63 -9.55 -6.61
N PRO A 3 -5.39 -10.05 -6.46
CA PRO A 3 -4.88 -10.53 -5.19
C PRO A 3 -5.06 -9.52 -4.06
N ALA A 4 -5.37 -9.99 -2.85
CA ALA A 4 -5.61 -9.15 -1.68
C ALA A 4 -4.42 -8.24 -1.37
N ASP A 5 -3.19 -8.75 -1.53
CA ASP A 5 -1.95 -8.00 -1.30
C ASP A 5 -1.77 -6.80 -2.25
N PHE A 6 -2.57 -6.69 -3.31
CA PHE A 6 -2.53 -5.57 -4.25
C PHE A 6 -3.45 -4.43 -3.81
N ILE A 7 -4.38 -4.70 -2.89
CA ILE A 7 -5.40 -3.74 -2.45
C ILE A 7 -4.86 -2.93 -1.27
N CYS A 8 -4.92 -1.61 -1.42
CA CYS A 8 -4.59 -0.69 -0.34
C CYS A 8 -5.64 -0.80 0.78
N PRO A 9 -5.25 -1.06 2.03
CA PRO A 9 -6.20 -1.14 3.15
C PRO A 9 -6.95 0.18 3.43
N ILE A 10 -6.41 1.32 3.01
CA ILE A 10 -7.04 2.65 3.22
C ILE A 10 -8.01 2.97 2.09
N THR A 11 -7.57 2.86 0.83
CA THR A 11 -8.37 3.31 -0.33
C THR A 11 -9.30 2.23 -0.86
N THR A 12 -9.09 0.97 -0.45
CA THR A 12 -9.78 -0.23 -0.96
C THR A 12 -9.66 -0.42 -2.48
N GLU A 13 -8.62 0.17 -3.08
CA GLU A 13 -8.29 0.10 -4.50
C GLU A 13 -6.91 -0.55 -4.72
N ILE A 14 -6.63 -0.98 -5.95
CA ILE A 14 -5.31 -1.50 -6.34
C ILE A 14 -4.26 -0.40 -6.17
N MET A 15 -3.17 -0.69 -5.48
CA MET A 15 -2.06 0.24 -5.27
C MET A 15 -1.32 0.56 -6.58
N GLY A 16 -1.17 1.85 -6.88
CA GLY A 16 -0.30 2.33 -7.95
C GLY A 16 1.12 2.58 -7.45
N GLU A 17 1.24 3.14 -6.25
CA GLU A 17 2.52 3.43 -5.60
C GLU A 17 2.58 2.81 -4.20
N PRO A 18 2.74 1.48 -4.10
CA PRO A 18 2.80 0.81 -2.81
C PRO A 18 4.04 1.25 -2.02
N VAL A 19 3.84 1.60 -0.75
CA VAL A 19 4.87 1.90 0.24
C VAL A 19 4.61 1.08 1.51
N VAL A 20 5.69 0.64 2.16
CA VAL A 20 5.67 -0.13 3.41
C VAL A 20 5.79 0.83 4.59
N ALA A 21 4.91 0.68 5.59
CA ALA A 21 5.00 1.39 6.87
C ALA A 21 5.67 0.50 7.95
N ALA A 22 5.88 1.04 9.16
CA ALA A 22 6.56 0.34 10.25
C ALA A 22 5.87 -0.96 10.70
N ASP A 23 4.58 -1.11 10.41
CA ASP A 23 3.80 -2.33 10.69
C ASP A 23 4.02 -3.45 9.66
N GLY A 24 4.89 -3.23 8.67
CA GLY A 24 5.19 -4.18 7.60
C GLY A 24 4.13 -4.24 6.50
N GLN A 25 3.06 -3.43 6.59
CA GLN A 25 1.97 -3.42 5.62
C GLN A 25 2.24 -2.45 4.48
N SER A 26 1.74 -2.80 3.30
CA SER A 26 1.81 -1.93 2.12
C SER A 26 0.53 -1.12 1.96
N TYR A 27 0.70 0.17 1.64
CA TYR A 27 -0.39 1.12 1.41
C TYR A 27 -0.12 1.92 0.15
N GLU A 28 -1.18 2.49 -0.44
CA GLU A 28 -1.04 3.53 -1.45
C GLU A 28 -0.37 4.76 -0.82
N ARG A 29 0.73 5.24 -1.43
CA ARG A 29 1.57 6.33 -0.92
C ARG A 29 0.76 7.52 -0.42
N THR A 30 -0.07 8.07 -1.28
CA THR A 30 -0.80 9.31 -0.98
C THR A 30 -1.80 9.13 0.16
N ALA A 31 -2.33 7.91 0.33
CA ALA A 31 -3.29 7.60 1.36
C ALA A 31 -2.64 7.49 2.74
N ILE A 32 -1.52 6.77 2.84
CA ILE A 32 -0.80 6.63 4.11
C ILE A 32 -0.10 7.94 4.53
N GLU A 33 0.38 8.74 3.58
CA GLU A 33 0.94 10.08 3.88
C GLU A 33 -0.12 11.00 4.52
N ARG A 34 -1.35 10.99 4.00
CA ARG A 34 -2.48 11.75 4.59
C ARG A 34 -2.87 11.25 5.97
N TRP A 35 -2.86 9.93 6.17
CA TRP A 35 -3.12 9.34 7.48
C TRP A 35 -2.06 9.77 8.51
N LEU A 36 -0.77 9.66 8.14
CA LEU A 36 0.35 10.00 9.01
C LEU A 36 0.49 11.51 9.29
N ALA A 37 -0.15 12.36 8.49
CA ALA A 37 -0.24 13.79 8.78
C ALA A 37 -1.05 14.12 10.04
N THR A 38 -1.90 13.19 10.51
CA THR A 38 -2.78 13.41 11.67
C THR A 38 -2.69 12.32 12.73
N LYS A 39 -2.06 11.17 12.42
CA LYS A 39 -2.01 9.98 13.28
C LYS A 39 -0.65 9.32 13.22
N SER A 40 -0.26 8.62 14.28
CA SER A 40 0.97 7.81 14.33
C SER A 40 0.66 6.31 14.48
N THR A 41 -0.49 5.87 13.99
CA THR A 41 -0.98 4.49 14.14
C THR A 41 -1.11 3.76 12.81
N SER A 42 -1.15 2.43 12.83
CA SER A 42 -1.46 1.59 11.68
C SER A 42 -2.92 1.81 11.27
N PRO A 43 -3.20 2.14 10.00
CA PRO A 43 -4.58 2.20 9.48
C PRO A 43 -5.31 0.87 9.57
N LEU A 44 -4.58 -0.25 9.51
CA LEU A 44 -5.17 -1.60 9.49
C LEU A 44 -5.49 -2.12 10.90
N THR A 45 -4.57 -1.95 11.85
CA THR A 45 -4.69 -2.55 13.19
C THR A 45 -5.05 -1.54 14.28
N GLY A 46 -4.88 -0.24 14.02
CA GLY A 46 -5.00 0.82 15.02
C GLY A 46 -3.83 0.88 16.01
N GLY A 47 -2.85 -0.04 15.94
CA GLY A 47 -1.67 -0.04 16.80
C GLY A 47 -0.71 1.11 16.50
N GLU A 48 0.12 1.51 17.46
CA GLU A 48 1.11 2.57 17.26
C GLU A 48 2.23 2.12 16.32
N LEU A 49 2.63 2.99 15.39
CA LEU A 49 3.77 2.75 14.50
C LEU A 49 5.05 3.20 15.19
N GLU A 50 6.08 2.36 15.12
CA GLU A 50 7.40 2.69 15.67
C GLU A 50 7.99 3.98 15.04
N HIS A 51 7.67 4.21 13.76
CA HIS A 51 8.07 5.40 13.03
C HIS A 51 7.14 5.71 11.85
N SER A 52 7.15 6.96 11.38
CA SER A 52 6.41 7.42 10.20
C SER A 52 7.18 7.28 8.88
N ILE A 53 8.31 6.56 8.86
CA ILE A 53 9.09 6.32 7.64
C ILE A 53 8.29 5.40 6.70
N LEU A 54 8.22 5.80 5.43
CA LEU A 54 7.57 5.05 4.36
C LEU A 54 8.61 4.57 3.34
N ILE A 55 8.69 3.27 3.14
CA ILE A 55 9.68 2.65 2.25
C ILE A 55 9.00 2.19 0.96
N PRO A 56 9.42 2.64 -0.24
CA PRO A 56 8.82 2.19 -1.49
C PRO A 56 8.88 0.67 -1.70
N ASN A 57 7.75 0.03 -2.02
CA ASN A 57 7.69 -1.39 -2.34
C ASN A 57 7.79 -1.62 -3.85
N HIS A 58 9.01 -1.53 -4.40
CA HIS A 58 9.23 -1.66 -5.84
C HIS A 58 8.86 -3.04 -6.40
N ASN A 59 9.03 -4.10 -5.60
CA ASN A 59 8.66 -5.46 -6.00
C ASN A 59 7.14 -5.57 -6.17
N LEU A 60 6.36 -5.17 -5.15
CA LEU A 60 4.90 -5.19 -5.24
C LEU A 60 4.40 -4.31 -6.38
N ARG A 61 4.98 -3.12 -6.57
CA ARG A 61 4.63 -2.23 -7.69
C ARG A 61 4.85 -2.91 -9.05
N ARG A 62 5.95 -3.66 -9.22
CA ARG A 62 6.23 -4.41 -10.44
C ARG A 62 5.20 -5.53 -10.63
N THR A 63 4.96 -6.33 -9.59
CA THR A 63 4.01 -7.45 -9.66
C THR A 63 2.58 -6.99 -9.96
N ILE A 64 2.13 -5.87 -9.41
CA ILE A 64 0.83 -5.26 -9.72
C ILE A 64 0.75 -4.89 -11.21
N ARG A 65 1.79 -4.25 -11.75
CA ARG A 65 1.83 -3.85 -13.17
C ARG A 65 1.79 -5.05 -14.10
N GLU A 66 2.62 -6.06 -13.84
CA GLU A 66 2.64 -7.30 -14.62
C GLU A 66 1.26 -7.98 -14.60
N TRP A 67 0.58 -8.00 -13.46
CA TRP A 67 -0.78 -8.52 -13.36
C TRP A 67 -1.82 -7.70 -14.16
N GLN A 68 -1.71 -6.38 -14.15
CA GLN A 68 -2.59 -5.49 -14.93
C GLN A 68 -2.38 -5.69 -16.43
N GLU A 69 -1.13 -5.78 -16.89
CA GLU A 69 -0.75 -5.99 -18.29
C GLU A 69 -1.22 -7.36 -18.81
N ALA A 70 -1.03 -8.42 -18.03
CA ALA A 70 -1.48 -9.76 -18.38
C ALA A 70 -3.01 -9.86 -18.55
N ARG A 71 -3.77 -8.98 -17.87
CA ARG A 71 -5.24 -8.91 -17.99
C ARG A 71 -5.73 -7.96 -19.08
N ALA A 72 -4.89 -7.04 -19.54
CA ALA A 72 -5.18 -6.10 -20.61
C ALA A 72 -4.85 -6.68 -22.00
N SER A 73 -4.10 -7.78 -22.06
CA SER A 73 -3.85 -8.51 -23.30
C SER A 73 -5.11 -9.30 -23.73
N PRO A 74 -5.58 -9.13 -24.99
CA PRO A 74 -6.75 -9.84 -25.51
C PRO A 74 -6.56 -11.36 -25.63
#